data_AF-A0A2V6BX22-F1
#
_entry.id   AF-A0A2V6BX22-F1
#
_cell.length_a   1.000
_cell.length_b   1.000
_cell.length_c   1.000
_cell.angle_alpha   90.00
_cell.angle_beta   90.00
_cell.angle_gamma   90.00
#
_symmetry.space_group_name_H-M   'P 1'
#
loop_
_entity.id
_entity.type
_entity.pdbx_description
1 polymer ?
#
loop_
_entity_poly.entity_id
_entity_poly.type
_entity_poly.pdbx_seq_one_letter_code
_entity_poly.pdbx_strand_id
1 'polypeptide(L)'
;MTGGNIRKNFISKSARVMPASDVRVKTQRQWNVISVFFRRIWIPPRGSPTLPLPARHEHPSPCPLPTPPSWGEGIDQRHGGSVFFHSTLDAWPSTFPSAVAENQPLRGERTEQNRMTITRSFGEYNSRLREFINTSHRGEATFNELALALFALQFAHVEPYRRVCLSRHATPDKVNCWTEIPPMPTTAFKEFELTSLPVEERVTIFHSSGTTRQRPSRQYHSVESLAIYEASLLPWFQAHLLPDDKGEKSALIILTPSPVLAPHSSLAHMFETARRSFGCQDSLFAGRTDADGGWTVDYAAAFGALRTATETRRPAVVLGTAFSFVQLLDCLAQNNLAFHLPAGSRVMETGGYKGRSRSLPRAELHALITRRLGIPSSWIVCEYGMSELSSQAYDWKARNAEGATRNAARVFRFPPWARARIVSTETGLEVAEGETGLIRVYDLANVRSLMAVQTEDLGVRRGAAFELIGRAALAEPRGCSLMAG
;
A
#
# COMPACT_ATOMS: atom_id res chain seq x y z
N MET A 1 -74.29 10.23 4.98
CA MET A 1 -74.38 9.20 3.93
C MET A 1 -73.21 9.39 2.97
N THR A 2 -72.67 8.31 2.39
CA THR A 2 -71.74 8.25 1.21
C THR A 2 -70.56 9.23 1.15
N GLY A 3 -69.28 8.84 1.05
CA GLY A 3 -68.68 7.53 0.77
C GLY A 3 -67.61 7.67 -0.32
N GLY A 4 -66.35 7.27 -0.06
CA GLY A 4 -65.25 7.49 -1.00
C GLY A 4 -63.90 6.98 -0.49
N ASN A 5 -63.71 5.66 -0.51
CA ASN A 5 -62.56 4.98 0.09
C ASN A 5 -61.47 4.73 -0.98
N ILE A 6 -60.28 5.34 -0.86
CA ILE A 6 -59.12 5.03 -1.71
C ILE A 6 -57.91 4.71 -0.83
N ARG A 7 -57.68 3.42 -0.58
CA ARG A 7 -56.42 2.92 -0.03
C ARG A 7 -55.36 2.88 -1.15
N LYS A 8 -54.29 3.65 -1.03
CA LYS A 8 -53.05 3.42 -1.80
C LYS A 8 -52.08 2.59 -0.96
N ASN A 9 -51.86 1.34 -1.38
CA ASN A 9 -50.86 0.46 -0.77
C ASN A 9 -49.44 0.96 -1.11
N PHE A 10 -48.70 1.45 -0.11
CA PHE A 10 -47.24 1.59 -0.22
C PHE A 10 -46.59 0.30 0.30
N ILE A 11 -46.01 -0.48 -0.61
CA ILE A 11 -45.21 -1.66 -0.26
C ILE A 11 -43.81 -1.17 0.11
N SER A 12 -43.50 -1.09 1.41
CA SER A 12 -42.13 -0.91 1.88
C SER A 12 -41.36 -2.23 1.74
N LYS A 13 -40.48 -2.32 0.74
CA LYS A 13 -39.46 -3.37 0.72
C LYS A 13 -38.39 -3.04 1.76
N SER A 14 -38.59 -3.53 2.98
CA SER A 14 -37.55 -3.54 4.02
C SER A 14 -36.42 -4.47 3.59
N ALA A 15 -35.26 -3.89 3.25
CA ALA A 15 -34.04 -4.66 3.09
C ALA A 15 -33.68 -5.28 4.46
N ARG A 16 -33.77 -6.62 4.58
CA ARG A 16 -33.30 -7.32 5.76
C ARG A 16 -31.78 -7.24 5.82
N VAL A 17 -31.26 -6.30 6.60
CA VAL A 17 -29.89 -6.37 7.11
C VAL A 17 -29.79 -7.64 7.95
N MET A 18 -28.95 -8.59 7.52
CA MET A 18 -28.74 -9.82 8.30
C MET A 18 -27.94 -9.50 9.57
N PRO A 19 -28.27 -10.12 10.72
CA PRO A 19 -27.53 -9.89 11.96
C PRO A 19 -26.08 -10.40 11.82
N ALA A 20 -25.15 -9.68 12.45
CA ALA A 20 -23.71 -9.97 12.36
C ALA A 20 -23.29 -11.35 12.92
N SER A 21 -24.20 -12.07 13.59
CA SER A 21 -24.03 -13.46 14.01
C SER A 21 -23.97 -14.44 12.82
N ASP A 22 -24.80 -14.25 11.80
CA ASP A 22 -24.97 -15.25 10.74
C ASP A 22 -23.82 -15.20 9.73
N VAL A 23 -23.29 -13.99 9.49
CA VAL A 23 -22.05 -13.75 8.74
C VAL A 23 -20.83 -14.39 9.43
N ARG A 24 -20.85 -14.47 10.77
CA ARG A 24 -19.74 -15.00 11.59
C ARG A 24 -19.60 -16.52 11.50
N VAL A 25 -20.69 -17.25 11.25
CA VAL A 25 -20.67 -18.73 11.14
C VAL A 25 -20.26 -19.19 9.73
N LYS A 26 -20.73 -18.50 8.68
CA LYS A 26 -20.40 -18.85 7.28
C LYS A 26 -18.93 -18.63 6.94
N THR A 27 -18.35 -17.50 7.37
CA THR A 27 -16.94 -17.17 7.09
C THR A 27 -15.96 -18.21 7.63
N GLN A 28 -16.24 -18.81 8.79
CA GLN A 28 -15.37 -19.81 9.43
C GLN A 28 -15.12 -21.07 8.58
N ARG A 29 -16.12 -21.57 7.84
CA ARG A 29 -15.94 -22.78 7.00
C ARG A 29 -15.06 -22.52 5.77
N GLN A 30 -15.02 -21.29 5.25
CA GLN A 30 -14.31 -20.96 4.01
C GLN A 30 -12.83 -20.63 4.21
N TRP A 31 -12.44 -20.05 5.35
CA TRP A 31 -11.03 -19.87 5.69
C TRP A 31 -10.26 -21.19 5.74
N ASN A 32 -10.90 -22.26 6.26
CA ASN A 32 -10.33 -23.60 6.21
C ASN A 32 -10.16 -24.12 4.78
N VAL A 33 -11.09 -23.86 3.87
CA VAL A 33 -10.95 -24.28 2.46
C VAL A 33 -9.78 -23.55 1.78
N ILE A 34 -9.68 -22.23 1.92
CA ILE A 34 -8.58 -21.46 1.30
C ILE A 34 -7.21 -21.88 1.88
N SER A 35 -7.09 -21.99 3.21
CA SER A 35 -5.86 -22.43 3.88
C SER A 35 -5.46 -23.86 3.49
N VAL A 36 -6.41 -24.79 3.44
CA VAL A 36 -6.17 -26.19 3.02
C VAL A 36 -5.87 -26.29 1.53
N PHE A 37 -6.45 -25.45 0.67
CA PHE A 37 -6.16 -25.43 -0.77
C PHE A 37 -4.73 -24.94 -1.04
N PHE A 38 -4.28 -23.87 -0.36
CA PHE A 38 -2.89 -23.42 -0.43
C PHE A 38 -1.89 -24.46 0.13
N ARG A 39 -2.27 -25.23 1.17
CA ARG A 39 -1.44 -26.36 1.66
C ARG A 39 -1.45 -27.57 0.72
N ARG A 40 -2.56 -27.87 0.03
CA ARG A 40 -2.67 -29.04 -0.88
C ARG A 40 -1.89 -28.89 -2.19
N ILE A 41 -1.63 -27.66 -2.64
CA ILE A 41 -0.81 -27.40 -3.85
C ILE A 41 0.68 -27.74 -3.61
N TRP A 42 1.11 -27.92 -2.35
CA TRP A 42 2.49 -28.25 -1.99
C TRP A 42 2.59 -29.57 -1.20
N ILE A 43 2.47 -30.68 -1.92
CA ILE A 43 3.05 -31.97 -1.53
C ILE A 43 4.04 -32.35 -2.64
N PRO A 44 5.36 -32.39 -2.39
CA PRO A 44 6.30 -32.87 -3.40
C PRO A 44 6.07 -34.37 -3.66
N PRO A 45 6.26 -34.86 -4.91
CA PRO A 45 6.18 -36.29 -5.20
C PRO A 45 7.23 -37.05 -4.37
N ARG A 46 6.82 -38.12 -3.69
CA ARG A 46 7.75 -38.96 -2.91
C ARG A 46 8.63 -39.76 -3.86
N GLY A 47 9.96 -39.50 -3.85
CA GLY A 47 10.91 -40.42 -4.50
C GLY A 47 12.25 -39.85 -4.95
N SER A 48 13.14 -39.52 -4.02
CA SER A 48 14.61 -39.58 -4.20
C SER A 48 15.33 -39.44 -2.85
N PRO A 49 16.55 -40.00 -2.67
CA PRO A 49 17.01 -40.46 -1.35
C PRO A 49 17.69 -39.40 -0.47
N THR A 50 17.63 -39.65 0.84
CA THR A 50 18.30 -38.90 1.90
C THR A 50 19.82 -39.13 1.89
N LEU A 51 20.59 -38.03 1.91
CA LEU A 51 22.00 -38.02 2.33
C LEU A 51 22.11 -37.58 3.80
N PRO A 52 23.03 -38.15 4.60
CA PRO A 52 23.08 -37.91 6.04
C PRO A 52 23.80 -36.60 6.44
N LEU A 53 23.35 -36.00 7.54
CA LEU A 53 24.02 -34.91 8.24
C LEU A 53 25.25 -35.42 9.02
N PRO A 54 26.41 -34.76 8.98
CA PRO A 54 27.47 -34.94 9.98
C PRO A 54 27.19 -34.12 11.26
N ALA A 55 27.80 -34.54 12.36
CA ALA A 55 27.47 -34.09 13.72
C ALA A 55 28.19 -32.80 14.17
N ARG A 56 27.80 -32.33 15.37
CA ARG A 56 28.38 -31.18 16.08
C ARG A 56 29.86 -31.40 16.41
N HIS A 57 30.66 -30.34 16.33
CA HIS A 57 31.91 -30.20 17.09
C HIS A 57 32.05 -28.77 17.65
N GLU A 58 32.93 -28.63 18.63
CA GLU A 58 32.94 -27.56 19.62
C GLU A 58 33.82 -26.35 19.23
N HIS A 59 33.75 -25.28 20.03
CA HIS A 59 34.52 -24.05 19.86
C HIS A 59 36.05 -24.23 19.95
N PRO A 60 36.79 -23.32 19.30
CA PRO A 60 37.88 -22.64 20.02
C PRO A 60 37.82 -21.10 19.94
N SER A 61 38.51 -20.46 20.88
CA SER A 61 38.56 -19.03 21.17
C SER A 61 39.38 -18.19 20.15
N PRO A 62 39.30 -16.83 20.16
CA PRO A 62 39.72 -15.99 19.03
C PRO A 62 41.17 -15.46 19.12
N CYS A 63 41.70 -15.05 17.96
CA CYS A 63 42.94 -14.26 17.82
C CYS A 63 42.74 -13.11 16.79
N PRO A 64 43.60 -12.07 16.78
CA PRO A 64 43.13 -10.69 16.66
C PRO A 64 43.16 -10.04 15.25
N LEU A 65 42.45 -8.92 15.15
CA LEU A 65 42.41 -8.00 13.99
C LEU A 65 43.72 -7.21 13.84
N PRO A 66 44.17 -6.90 12.60
CA PRO A 66 45.26 -5.96 12.34
C PRO A 66 44.77 -4.49 12.35
N THR A 67 45.66 -3.59 12.79
CA THR A 67 45.48 -2.13 12.80
C THR A 67 45.75 -1.48 11.43
N PRO A 68 45.14 -0.32 11.12
CA PRO A 68 45.45 0.44 9.91
C PRO A 68 46.68 1.36 10.11
N PRO A 69 47.47 1.65 9.06
CA PRO A 69 48.51 2.67 9.11
C PRO A 69 47.94 4.09 8.96
N SER A 70 48.67 5.07 9.51
CA SER A 70 48.35 6.49 9.51
C SER A 70 49.29 7.31 8.60
N TRP A 71 49.03 8.63 8.52
CA TRP A 71 49.77 9.67 7.77
C TRP A 71 49.55 9.64 6.24
N GLY A 72 49.52 10.76 5.51
CA GLY A 72 49.69 12.16 5.90
C GLY A 72 49.44 13.11 4.71
N GLU A 73 49.49 14.42 4.97
CA GLU A 73 49.15 15.54 4.07
C GLU A 73 49.85 15.54 2.69
N GLY A 74 49.22 16.15 1.66
CA GLY A 74 49.85 16.42 0.36
C GLY A 74 48.91 17.13 -0.62
N ILE A 75 49.37 18.22 -1.23
CA ILE A 75 48.57 19.15 -2.06
C ILE A 75 48.90 19.00 -3.55
N ASP A 76 47.92 19.30 -4.40
CA ASP A 76 48.01 19.99 -5.71
C ASP A 76 47.66 19.25 -7.04
N GLN A 77 47.51 20.09 -8.06
CA GLN A 77 46.69 19.95 -9.27
C GLN A 77 47.26 19.12 -10.46
N ARG A 78 46.31 18.82 -11.37
CA ARG A 78 46.32 19.08 -12.83
C ARG A 78 46.62 17.92 -13.82
N HIS A 79 45.78 17.90 -14.87
CA HIS A 79 45.91 17.26 -16.20
C HIS A 79 45.99 15.71 -16.22
N GLY A 80 45.13 14.97 -16.92
CA GLY A 80 44.80 15.07 -18.34
C GLY A 80 45.37 13.83 -19.06
N GLY A 81 44.54 12.99 -19.68
CA GLY A 81 45.03 11.79 -20.38
C GLY A 81 43.94 10.80 -20.77
N SER A 82 43.58 10.78 -22.05
CA SER A 82 42.76 9.73 -22.66
C SER A 82 43.59 8.48 -22.95
N VAL A 83 43.07 7.28 -22.68
CA VAL A 83 43.59 6.03 -23.27
C VAL A 83 42.42 5.17 -23.75
N PHE A 84 42.42 4.85 -25.05
CA PHE A 84 41.54 3.86 -25.66
C PHE A 84 42.01 2.44 -25.30
N PHE A 85 41.07 1.51 -25.12
CA PHE A 85 41.35 0.09 -25.27
C PHE A 85 40.54 -0.50 -26.43
N HIS A 86 41.24 -1.14 -27.37
CA HIS A 86 40.62 -1.98 -28.39
C HIS A 86 40.12 -3.28 -27.75
N SER A 87 38.97 -3.77 -28.22
CA SER A 87 38.59 -5.17 -28.12
C SER A 87 38.22 -5.66 -29.51
N THR A 88 39.10 -6.46 -30.09
CA THR A 88 38.81 -7.30 -31.25
C THR A 88 38.13 -8.59 -30.77
N LEU A 89 37.09 -9.03 -31.48
CA LEU A 89 36.70 -10.44 -31.58
C LEU A 89 35.85 -10.62 -32.84
N ASP A 90 36.27 -11.54 -33.71
CA ASP A 90 35.74 -11.70 -35.07
C ASP A 90 34.40 -12.45 -35.13
N ALA A 91 33.66 -12.20 -36.22
CA ALA A 91 32.38 -12.83 -36.53
C ALA A 91 32.54 -14.07 -37.44
N TRP A 92 31.73 -15.11 -37.23
CA TRP A 92 31.45 -16.19 -38.20
C TRP A 92 29.94 -16.57 -38.16
N PRO A 93 29.36 -17.19 -39.22
CA PRO A 93 28.25 -16.54 -39.90
C PRO A 93 26.88 -17.25 -39.85
N SER A 94 25.88 -16.55 -40.36
CA SER A 94 24.51 -16.99 -40.61
C SER A 94 24.34 -17.73 -41.95
N THR A 95 23.48 -18.75 -41.98
CA THR A 95 22.94 -19.34 -43.21
C THR A 95 21.50 -19.83 -43.03
N PHE A 96 20.55 -19.17 -43.71
CA PHE A 96 19.26 -19.75 -44.14
C PHE A 96 18.84 -19.03 -45.44
N PRO A 97 18.41 -19.76 -46.49
CA PRO A 97 18.14 -19.17 -47.80
C PRO A 97 16.76 -18.49 -47.89
N SER A 98 16.68 -17.47 -48.74
CA SER A 98 15.46 -16.78 -49.16
C SER A 98 14.75 -17.51 -50.29
N ALA A 99 13.41 -17.44 -50.34
CA ALA A 99 12.62 -17.74 -51.53
C ALA A 99 11.37 -16.84 -51.58
N VAL A 100 11.10 -16.27 -52.76
CA VAL A 100 10.12 -15.20 -53.02
C VAL A 100 9.62 -15.33 -54.47
N ALA A 101 8.36 -15.12 -54.83
CA ALA A 101 7.06 -15.21 -54.14
C ALA A 101 5.96 -15.07 -55.22
N GLU A 102 4.75 -15.61 -55.04
CA GLU A 102 3.67 -15.38 -56.03
C GLU A 102 2.26 -15.14 -55.44
N ASN A 103 1.48 -14.40 -56.22
CA ASN A 103 0.21 -13.73 -55.87
C ASN A 103 -1.01 -14.68 -56.01
N GLN A 104 -2.29 -14.37 -55.71
CA GLN A 104 -3.03 -13.09 -55.55
C GLN A 104 -4.34 -13.33 -54.69
N PRO A 105 -5.40 -12.49 -54.65
CA PRO A 105 -5.93 -11.93 -53.39
C PRO A 105 -7.33 -12.44 -52.98
N LEU A 106 -7.85 -11.98 -51.82
CA LEU A 106 -9.18 -11.31 -51.70
C LEU A 106 -9.58 -10.95 -50.24
N ARG A 107 -10.08 -9.72 -50.09
CA ARG A 107 -11.03 -9.20 -49.06
C ARG A 107 -10.65 -9.21 -47.57
N GLY A 108 -10.52 -8.00 -47.04
CA GLY A 108 -10.86 -7.69 -45.65
C GLY A 108 -9.87 -6.76 -44.95
N GLU A 109 -9.95 -5.46 -45.22
CA GLU A 109 -9.22 -4.44 -44.46
C GLU A 109 -9.64 -4.49 -42.98
N ARG A 110 -8.85 -5.16 -42.14
CA ARG A 110 -8.78 -4.84 -40.72
C ARG A 110 -7.73 -3.77 -40.55
N THR A 111 -8.20 -2.53 -40.40
CA THR A 111 -7.41 -1.35 -40.07
C THR A 111 -6.39 -1.63 -38.97
N GLU A 112 -5.16 -1.13 -39.16
CA GLU A 112 -4.00 -1.32 -38.28
C GLU A 112 -4.10 -0.57 -36.93
N GLN A 113 -5.31 -0.49 -36.34
CA GLN A 113 -5.60 0.36 -35.19
C GLN A 113 -5.30 -0.27 -33.82
N ASN A 114 -4.83 -1.53 -33.78
CA ASN A 114 -4.72 -2.29 -32.51
C ASN A 114 -3.37 -3.00 -32.34
N ARG A 115 -2.28 -2.38 -32.80
CA ARG A 115 -0.94 -2.68 -32.27
C ARG A 115 -0.87 -2.15 -30.83
N MET A 116 -1.29 -2.97 -29.87
CA MET A 116 -0.95 -2.73 -28.46
C MET A 116 0.56 -2.49 -28.37
N THR A 117 0.97 -1.41 -27.71
CA THR A 117 2.38 -1.18 -27.39
C THR A 117 2.80 -2.29 -26.43
N ILE A 118 3.39 -3.36 -26.97
CA ILE A 118 3.78 -4.54 -26.21
C ILE A 118 4.89 -4.12 -25.27
N THR A 119 4.53 -3.81 -24.03
CA THR A 119 5.50 -3.42 -23.01
C THR A 119 6.29 -4.63 -22.55
N ARG A 120 7.57 -4.67 -22.93
CA ARG A 120 8.44 -5.85 -22.80
C ARG A 120 9.34 -5.80 -21.56
N SER A 121 9.39 -4.68 -20.87
CA SER A 121 10.26 -4.50 -19.70
C SER A 121 9.61 -3.65 -18.61
N PHE A 122 10.06 -3.84 -17.38
CA PHE A 122 9.69 -2.98 -16.26
C PHE A 122 10.16 -1.53 -16.43
N GLY A 123 11.27 -1.29 -17.15
CA GLY A 123 11.76 0.06 -17.43
C GLY A 123 10.82 0.86 -18.33
N GLU A 124 10.36 0.24 -19.42
CA GLU A 124 9.36 0.82 -20.31
C GLU A 124 8.02 1.03 -19.58
N TYR A 125 7.57 0.04 -18.80
CA TYR A 125 6.37 0.15 -17.97
C TYR A 125 6.45 1.33 -16.99
N ASN A 126 7.59 1.52 -16.31
CA ASN A 126 7.80 2.62 -15.37
C ASN A 126 7.63 3.99 -16.03
N SER A 127 8.14 4.18 -17.26
CA SER A 127 7.98 5.44 -18.01
C SER A 127 6.51 5.72 -18.30
N ARG A 128 5.77 4.73 -18.82
CA ARG A 128 4.33 4.85 -19.12
C ARG A 128 3.49 5.10 -17.86
N LEU A 129 3.83 4.47 -16.75
CA LEU A 129 3.16 4.69 -15.47
C LEU A 129 3.43 6.10 -14.93
N ARG A 130 4.65 6.63 -15.03
CA ARG A 130 4.97 8.01 -14.64
C ARG A 130 4.15 9.03 -15.44
N GLU A 131 4.01 8.82 -16.75
CA GLU A 131 3.16 9.65 -17.60
C GLU A 131 1.67 9.60 -17.16
N PHE A 132 1.15 8.41 -16.85
CA PHE A 132 -0.22 8.24 -16.35
C PHE A 132 -0.44 8.89 -14.98
N ILE A 133 0.54 8.81 -14.08
CA ILE A 133 0.53 9.52 -12.79
C ILE A 133 0.49 11.04 -13.01
N ASN A 134 1.39 11.57 -13.84
CA ASN A 134 1.54 13.00 -14.08
C ASN A 134 0.33 13.64 -14.78
N THR A 135 -0.28 12.94 -15.73
CA THR A 135 -1.49 13.41 -16.42
C THR A 135 -2.75 13.35 -15.55
N SER A 136 -2.74 12.55 -14.47
CA SER A 136 -3.83 12.40 -13.51
C SER A 136 -5.21 12.04 -14.11
N HIS A 137 -5.22 11.56 -15.36
CA HIS A 137 -6.43 11.30 -16.11
C HIS A 137 -7.11 10.02 -15.61
N ARG A 138 -8.42 10.06 -15.34
CA ARG A 138 -9.20 8.87 -14.94
C ARG A 138 -9.62 8.04 -16.16
N GLY A 139 -8.64 7.64 -16.97
CA GLY A 139 -8.83 6.80 -18.15
C GLY A 139 -8.94 5.33 -17.76
N GLU A 140 -10.13 4.73 -17.90
CA GLU A 140 -10.33 3.32 -17.60
C GLU A 140 -9.62 2.40 -18.62
N ALA A 141 -9.60 2.80 -19.90
CA ALA A 141 -8.83 2.11 -20.94
C ALA A 141 -7.32 2.11 -20.62
N THR A 142 -6.75 3.26 -20.24
CA THR A 142 -5.33 3.39 -19.87
C THR A 142 -4.98 2.58 -18.62
N PHE A 143 -5.86 2.57 -17.61
CA PHE A 143 -5.69 1.73 -16.43
C PHE A 143 -5.69 0.25 -16.79
N ASN A 144 -6.63 -0.19 -17.64
CA ASN A 144 -6.71 -1.58 -18.08
C ASN A 144 -5.46 -2.00 -18.86
N GLU A 145 -5.01 -1.18 -19.82
CA GLU A 145 -3.82 -1.44 -20.62
C GLU A 145 -2.56 -1.60 -19.75
N LEU A 146 -2.33 -0.67 -18.81
CA LEU A 146 -1.22 -0.76 -17.86
C LEU A 146 -1.34 -1.97 -16.93
N ALA A 147 -2.55 -2.31 -16.47
CA ALA A 147 -2.78 -3.50 -15.64
C ALA A 147 -2.45 -4.80 -16.39
N LEU A 148 -2.85 -4.93 -17.67
CA LEU A 148 -2.51 -6.10 -18.48
C LEU A 148 -1.00 -6.18 -18.77
N ALA A 149 -0.36 -5.05 -19.09
CA ALA A 149 1.08 -4.99 -19.31
C ALA A 149 1.88 -5.39 -18.05
N LEU A 150 1.51 -4.84 -16.88
CA LEU A 150 2.15 -5.21 -15.62
C LEU A 150 1.82 -6.66 -15.22
N PHE A 151 0.64 -7.17 -15.55
CA PHE A 151 0.27 -8.56 -15.27
C PHE A 151 1.14 -9.52 -16.07
N ALA A 152 1.40 -9.25 -17.35
CA ALA A 152 2.32 -10.04 -18.16
C ALA A 152 3.74 -10.07 -17.56
N LEU A 153 4.25 -8.92 -17.12
CA LEU A 153 5.57 -8.80 -16.47
C LEU A 153 5.61 -9.53 -15.11
N GLN A 154 4.60 -9.35 -14.26
CA GLN A 154 4.52 -10.01 -12.95
C GLN A 154 4.31 -11.53 -13.09
N PHE A 155 3.52 -11.98 -14.07
CA PHE A 155 3.38 -13.38 -14.41
C PHE A 155 4.71 -14.00 -14.89
N ALA A 156 5.46 -13.30 -15.74
CA ALA A 156 6.74 -13.79 -16.23
C ALA A 156 7.80 -13.89 -15.11
N HIS A 157 7.90 -12.86 -14.26
CA HIS A 157 9.05 -12.68 -13.36
C HIS A 157 8.79 -12.94 -11.87
N VAL A 158 7.55 -13.09 -11.40
CA VAL A 158 7.24 -13.40 -9.98
C VAL A 158 6.79 -14.86 -9.86
N GLU A 159 7.75 -15.77 -9.69
CA GLU A 159 7.53 -17.23 -9.68
C GLU A 159 6.36 -17.71 -8.77
N PRO A 160 6.23 -17.29 -7.49
CA PRO A 160 5.10 -17.72 -6.66
C PRO A 160 3.74 -17.28 -7.21
N TYR A 161 3.70 -16.12 -7.88
CA TYR A 161 2.48 -15.58 -8.49
C TYR A 161 2.13 -16.30 -9.78
N ARG A 162 3.12 -16.59 -10.64
CA ARG A 162 2.94 -17.39 -11.86
C ARG A 162 2.23 -18.72 -11.58
N ARG A 163 2.65 -19.43 -10.52
CA ARG A 163 2.01 -20.70 -10.09
C ARG A 163 0.54 -20.54 -9.71
N VAL A 164 0.16 -19.45 -9.04
CA VAL A 164 -1.24 -19.17 -8.67
C VAL A 164 -2.07 -18.73 -9.88
N CYS A 165 -1.48 -18.04 -10.84
CA CYS A 165 -2.13 -17.66 -12.09
C CYS A 165 -2.42 -18.90 -12.96
N LEU A 166 -1.42 -19.77 -13.12
CA LEU A 166 -1.55 -21.06 -13.83
C LEU A 166 -2.62 -21.96 -13.20
N SER A 167 -2.67 -22.10 -11.86
CA SER A 167 -3.68 -22.93 -11.18
C SER A 167 -5.09 -22.35 -11.21
N ARG A 168 -5.25 -21.08 -11.60
CA ARG A 168 -6.52 -20.41 -11.88
C ARG A 168 -6.82 -20.28 -13.38
N HIS A 169 -6.00 -20.89 -14.25
CA HIS A 169 -6.06 -20.78 -15.70
C HIS A 169 -6.01 -19.36 -16.27
N ALA A 170 -5.53 -18.40 -15.47
CA ALA A 170 -5.39 -17.00 -15.84
C ALA A 170 -3.98 -16.74 -16.34
N THR A 171 -3.83 -16.59 -17.65
CA THR A 171 -2.55 -16.32 -18.32
C THR A 171 -2.65 -15.04 -19.15
N PRO A 172 -1.53 -14.37 -19.49
CA PRO A 172 -1.57 -13.08 -20.19
C PRO A 172 -2.28 -13.08 -21.56
N ASP A 173 -2.42 -14.25 -22.20
CA ASP A 173 -3.18 -14.49 -23.43
C ASP A 173 -4.70 -14.62 -23.22
N LYS A 174 -5.16 -14.80 -21.98
CA LYS A 174 -6.58 -15.06 -21.63
C LYS A 174 -7.24 -13.96 -20.82
N VAL A 175 -6.44 -13.21 -20.04
CA VAL A 175 -6.90 -12.10 -19.22
C VAL A 175 -7.00 -10.85 -20.09
N ASN A 176 -8.20 -10.30 -20.23
CA ASN A 176 -8.49 -9.14 -21.08
C ASN A 176 -8.94 -7.92 -20.27
N CYS A 177 -9.33 -8.12 -19.00
CA CYS A 177 -9.70 -7.06 -18.08
C CYS A 177 -8.91 -7.15 -16.75
N TRP A 178 -8.52 -6.00 -16.20
CA TRP A 178 -7.86 -5.92 -14.90
C TRP A 178 -8.66 -6.59 -13.77
N THR A 179 -9.98 -6.61 -13.89
CA THR A 179 -10.89 -7.25 -12.91
C THR A 179 -10.76 -8.78 -12.85
N GLU A 180 -10.19 -9.39 -13.89
CA GLU A 180 -9.95 -10.83 -14.03
C GLU A 180 -8.56 -11.24 -13.50
N ILE A 181 -7.63 -10.28 -13.35
CA ILE A 181 -6.28 -10.53 -12.82
C ILE A 181 -6.39 -11.17 -11.42
N PRO A 182 -5.80 -12.38 -11.21
CA PRO A 182 -5.89 -13.07 -9.93
C PRO A 182 -5.21 -12.27 -8.80
N PRO A 183 -5.90 -12.04 -7.67
CA PRO A 183 -5.27 -11.43 -6.51
C PRO A 183 -4.55 -12.46 -5.64
N MET A 184 -3.54 -11.98 -4.90
CA MET A 184 -2.86 -12.71 -3.83
C MET A 184 -3.26 -12.16 -2.45
N PRO A 185 -3.50 -13.02 -1.44
CA PRO A 185 -3.80 -12.55 -0.09
C PRO A 185 -2.57 -11.89 0.54
N THR A 186 -2.76 -10.87 1.37
CA THR A 186 -1.67 -10.21 2.14
C THR A 186 -0.85 -11.21 2.98
N THR A 187 -1.46 -12.29 3.47
CA THR A 187 -0.76 -13.38 4.16
C THR A 187 0.34 -14.03 3.32
N ALA A 188 0.22 -14.05 1.99
CA ALA A 188 1.25 -14.62 1.11
C ALA A 188 2.56 -13.81 1.12
N PHE A 189 2.53 -12.52 1.46
CA PHE A 189 3.73 -11.67 1.59
C PHE A 189 4.57 -12.02 2.85
N LYS A 190 4.02 -12.80 3.77
CA LYS A 190 4.74 -13.34 4.94
C LYS A 190 5.54 -14.57 4.54
N GLU A 191 4.90 -15.48 3.81
CA GLU A 191 5.43 -16.79 3.43
C GLU A 191 6.39 -16.73 2.24
N PHE A 192 6.05 -15.96 1.21
CA PHE A 192 6.76 -15.93 -0.07
C PHE A 192 7.44 -14.59 -0.34
N GLU A 193 8.53 -14.62 -1.10
CA GLU A 193 9.11 -13.41 -1.69
C GLU A 193 8.32 -13.05 -2.96
N LEU A 194 7.32 -12.18 -2.79
CA LEU A 194 6.44 -11.74 -3.87
C LEU A 194 7.07 -10.54 -4.60
N THR A 195 8.20 -10.80 -5.26
CA THR A 195 8.95 -9.78 -6.01
C THR A 195 9.62 -10.35 -7.26
N SER A 196 9.81 -9.48 -8.26
CA SER A 196 10.62 -9.74 -9.46
C SER A 196 12.08 -9.27 -9.32
N LEU A 197 12.48 -8.81 -8.13
CA LEU A 197 13.82 -8.28 -7.87
C LEU A 197 14.82 -9.41 -7.59
N PRO A 198 15.97 -9.46 -8.29
CA PRO A 198 17.19 -10.10 -7.80
C PRO A 198 17.55 -9.61 -6.39
N VAL A 199 18.33 -10.37 -5.63
CA VAL A 199 18.60 -10.05 -4.21
C VAL A 199 19.42 -8.76 -4.07
N GLU A 200 20.38 -8.60 -4.96
CA GLU A 200 21.30 -7.48 -5.11
C GLU A 200 20.62 -6.15 -5.45
N GLU A 201 19.43 -6.17 -6.07
CA GLU A 201 18.66 -4.95 -6.37
C GLU A 201 17.79 -4.46 -5.19
N ARG A 202 17.67 -5.23 -4.09
CA ARG A 202 16.70 -4.98 -3.00
C ARG A 202 17.26 -4.00 -1.96
N VAL A 203 17.38 -2.74 -2.33
CA VAL A 203 17.92 -1.67 -1.46
C VAL A 203 17.04 -1.32 -0.26
N THR A 204 15.76 -1.69 -0.26
CA THR A 204 14.85 -1.45 0.87
C THR A 204 13.82 -2.57 1.00
N ILE A 205 13.45 -2.88 2.25
CA ILE A 205 12.40 -3.84 2.59
C ILE A 205 11.45 -3.16 3.56
N PHE A 206 10.17 -3.03 3.17
CA PHE A 206 9.11 -2.60 4.07
C PHE A 206 8.46 -3.80 4.76
N HIS A 207 8.21 -3.64 6.05
CA HIS A 207 7.61 -4.65 6.91
C HIS A 207 6.20 -4.22 7.36
N SER A 208 5.26 -5.17 7.36
CA SER A 208 3.99 -4.96 8.06
C SER A 208 4.25 -4.77 9.56
N SER A 209 3.44 -3.95 10.23
CA SER A 209 3.39 -3.90 11.69
C SER A 209 2.88 -5.23 12.28
N GLY A 210 3.83 -6.15 12.47
CA GLY A 210 3.59 -7.46 13.06
C GLY A 210 3.22 -7.34 14.53
N THR A 211 2.30 -8.20 14.99
CA THR A 211 2.24 -8.51 16.41
C THR A 211 3.47 -9.34 16.78
N THR A 212 3.93 -9.25 18.04
CA THR A 212 5.19 -9.81 18.57
C THR A 212 5.35 -11.34 18.50
N ARG A 213 4.47 -12.04 17.76
CA ARG A 213 4.45 -13.51 17.60
C ARG A 213 4.26 -13.97 16.15
N GLN A 214 4.33 -13.07 15.15
CA GLN A 214 4.08 -13.42 13.74
C GLN A 214 5.14 -12.79 12.82
N ARG A 215 5.55 -13.55 11.79
CA ARG A 215 6.45 -13.06 10.73
C ARG A 215 5.76 -11.91 9.97
N PRO A 216 6.40 -10.74 9.82
CA PRO A 216 5.81 -9.64 9.07
C PRO A 216 5.75 -9.94 7.58
N SER A 217 4.79 -9.34 6.88
CA SER A 217 4.80 -9.24 5.42
C SER A 217 6.05 -8.46 4.98
N ARG A 218 6.62 -8.80 3.83
CA ARG A 218 7.79 -8.11 3.25
C ARG A 218 7.48 -7.64 1.83
N GLN A 219 7.63 -6.33 1.60
CA GLN A 219 7.66 -5.76 0.25
C GLN A 219 9.08 -5.23 -0.03
N TYR A 220 9.65 -5.65 -1.15
CA TYR A 220 11.03 -5.35 -1.54
C TYR A 220 11.05 -4.28 -2.63
N HIS A 221 11.98 -3.33 -2.52
CA HIS A 221 12.14 -2.24 -3.47
C HIS A 221 13.60 -2.08 -3.92
N SER A 222 13.79 -1.88 -5.24
CA SER A 222 14.97 -1.20 -5.82
C SER A 222 14.78 0.31 -5.83
N VAL A 223 15.87 1.06 -6.11
CA VAL A 223 15.88 2.52 -6.25
C VAL A 223 14.79 3.00 -7.23
N GLU A 224 14.62 2.34 -8.38
CA GLU A 224 13.64 2.71 -9.40
C GLU A 224 12.21 2.48 -8.91
N SER A 225 11.97 1.38 -8.21
CA SER A 225 10.65 1.06 -7.67
C SER A 225 10.26 1.94 -6.47
N LEU A 226 11.24 2.37 -5.65
CA LEU A 226 11.06 3.44 -4.67
C LEU A 226 10.73 4.76 -5.36
N ALA A 227 11.44 5.12 -6.44
CA ALA A 227 11.15 6.33 -7.19
C ALA A 227 9.78 6.29 -7.91
N ILE A 228 9.17 5.11 -8.10
CA ILE A 228 7.76 4.95 -8.53
C ILE A 228 6.80 5.07 -7.34
N TYR A 229 7.11 4.44 -6.20
CA TYR A 229 6.38 4.62 -4.94
C TYR A 229 6.23 6.11 -4.61
N GLU A 230 7.33 6.85 -4.60
CA GLU A 230 7.36 8.29 -4.30
C GLU A 230 6.58 9.10 -5.35
N ALA A 231 6.71 8.78 -6.64
CA ALA A 231 5.92 9.41 -7.69
C ALA A 231 4.40 9.14 -7.54
N SER A 232 4.03 7.95 -7.07
CA SER A 232 2.63 7.55 -6.82
C SER A 232 2.04 8.18 -5.56
N LEU A 233 2.87 8.53 -4.59
CA LEU A 233 2.46 9.18 -3.34
C LEU A 233 2.19 10.68 -3.54
N LEU A 234 3.17 11.40 -4.08
CA LEU A 234 3.24 12.87 -4.01
C LEU A 234 1.99 13.62 -4.54
N PRO A 235 1.51 13.39 -5.77
CA PRO A 235 0.36 14.12 -6.30
C PRO A 235 -0.94 13.78 -5.55
N TRP A 236 -1.09 12.54 -5.05
CA TRP A 236 -2.29 12.15 -4.31
C TRP A 236 -2.30 12.72 -2.90
N PHE A 237 -1.15 12.72 -2.21
CA PHE A 237 -0.96 13.40 -0.92
C PHE A 237 -1.29 14.90 -1.03
N GLN A 238 -0.70 15.58 -2.02
CA GLN A 238 -0.92 17.01 -2.25
C GLN A 238 -2.42 17.32 -2.48
N ALA A 239 -3.10 16.52 -3.30
CA ALA A 239 -4.51 16.72 -3.66
C ALA A 239 -5.51 16.52 -2.51
N HIS A 240 -5.09 15.98 -1.35
CA HIS A 240 -5.94 15.75 -0.18
C HIS A 240 -5.54 16.59 1.04
N LEU A 241 -4.24 16.90 1.22
CA LEU A 241 -3.71 17.50 2.45
C LEU A 241 -3.12 18.92 2.31
N LEU A 242 -2.77 19.38 1.10
CA LEU A 242 -2.03 20.63 0.90
C LEU A 242 -2.88 21.74 0.26
N PRO A 243 -2.49 23.03 0.31
CA PRO A 243 -3.21 24.11 -0.39
C PRO A 243 -3.18 23.90 -1.92
N ASP A 244 -3.98 24.66 -2.68
CA ASP A 244 -3.90 24.61 -4.17
C ASP A 244 -2.65 25.32 -4.71
N ASP A 245 -2.08 26.22 -3.93
CA ASP A 245 -0.90 27.00 -4.29
C ASP A 245 0.32 26.09 -4.39
N LYS A 246 0.68 25.75 -5.63
CA LYS A 246 1.75 24.83 -6.02
C LYS A 246 3.14 25.44 -5.77
N GLY A 247 3.48 25.66 -4.51
CA GLY A 247 4.78 26.19 -4.12
C GLY A 247 4.98 26.37 -2.61
N GLU A 248 3.92 26.62 -1.84
CA GLU A 248 4.07 26.87 -0.41
C GLU A 248 4.43 25.59 0.37
N LYS A 249 5.60 25.63 1.02
CA LYS A 249 6.06 24.58 1.93
C LYS A 249 5.31 24.70 3.27
N SER A 250 4.68 23.61 3.71
CA SER A 250 3.94 23.55 4.97
C SER A 250 4.83 23.06 6.12
N ALA A 251 4.56 23.49 7.35
CA ALA A 251 5.19 22.89 8.53
C ALA A 251 4.56 21.51 8.78
N LEU A 252 5.32 20.43 8.57
CA LEU A 252 4.86 19.06 8.84
C LEU A 252 5.31 18.60 10.22
N ILE A 253 4.35 18.34 11.11
CA ILE A 253 4.60 17.83 12.47
C ILE A 253 4.29 16.33 12.46
N ILE A 254 5.32 15.49 12.33
CA ILE A 254 5.17 14.06 12.08
C ILE A 254 5.31 13.28 13.38
N LEU A 255 4.23 12.73 13.92
CA LEU A 255 4.16 12.05 15.21
C LEU A 255 4.63 10.58 15.17
N THR A 256 5.48 10.23 14.22
CA THR A 256 6.10 8.89 14.08
C THR A 256 7.62 9.01 14.16
N PRO A 257 8.36 7.90 14.34
CA PRO A 257 9.80 7.91 14.15
C PRO A 257 10.16 8.29 12.70
N SER A 258 11.37 8.82 12.53
CA SER A 258 11.96 9.06 11.20
C SER A 258 12.39 7.74 10.54
N PRO A 259 12.64 7.70 9.22
CA PRO A 259 13.17 6.51 8.54
C PRO A 259 14.53 6.03 9.09
N VAL A 260 15.30 6.89 9.75
CA VAL A 260 16.55 6.48 10.42
C VAL A 260 16.25 5.56 11.62
N LEU A 261 15.17 5.84 12.36
CA LEU A 261 14.73 5.04 13.50
C LEU A 261 13.82 3.87 13.09
N ALA A 262 13.09 4.00 11.98
CA ALA A 262 12.16 2.99 11.48
C ALA A 262 12.37 2.70 9.97
N PRO A 263 13.57 2.20 9.55
CA PRO A 263 13.94 2.06 8.13
C PRO A 263 13.07 1.07 7.35
N HIS A 264 12.42 0.13 8.05
CA HIS A 264 11.51 -0.85 7.46
C HIS A 264 10.04 -0.40 7.43
N SER A 265 9.73 0.86 7.78
CA SER A 265 8.36 1.36 7.78
C SER A 265 8.06 2.13 6.49
N SER A 266 7.14 1.58 5.67
CA SER A 266 6.61 2.30 4.51
C SER A 266 5.95 3.62 4.92
N LEU A 267 5.32 3.70 6.10
CA LEU A 267 4.72 4.93 6.61
C LEU A 267 5.76 6.00 6.99
N ALA A 268 6.88 5.61 7.63
CA ALA A 268 7.96 6.56 7.92
C ALA A 268 8.59 7.07 6.61
N HIS A 269 8.80 6.18 5.63
CA HIS A 269 9.27 6.55 4.29
C HIS A 269 8.31 7.51 3.58
N MET A 270 7.01 7.23 3.63
CA MET A 270 5.94 8.08 3.09
C MET A 270 6.01 9.50 3.66
N PHE A 271 6.10 9.63 4.99
CA PHE A 271 6.19 10.94 5.63
C PHE A 271 7.50 11.66 5.34
N GLU A 272 8.64 10.97 5.21
CA GLU A 272 9.90 11.61 4.83
C GLU A 272 9.91 12.06 3.36
N THR A 273 9.24 11.32 2.48
CA THR A 273 9.01 11.75 1.08
C THR A 273 8.13 13.00 1.05
N ALA A 274 7.01 13.01 1.77
CA ALA A 274 6.15 14.19 1.91
C ALA A 274 6.91 15.38 2.55
N ARG A 275 7.78 15.16 3.54
CA ARG A 275 8.60 16.20 4.18
C ARG A 275 9.64 16.79 3.23
N ARG A 276 10.34 15.97 2.44
CA ARG A 276 11.29 16.45 1.42
C ARG A 276 10.57 17.28 0.35
N SER A 277 9.44 16.80 -0.15
CA SER A 277 8.72 17.47 -1.24
C SER A 277 7.88 18.67 -0.81
N PHE A 278 7.29 18.67 0.39
CA PHE A 278 6.32 19.69 0.82
C PHE A 278 6.61 20.35 2.17
N GLY A 279 7.57 19.85 2.93
CA GLY A 279 7.95 20.41 4.24
C GLY A 279 8.79 21.69 4.14
N CYS A 280 8.55 22.63 5.05
CA CYS A 280 9.44 23.77 5.31
C CYS A 280 10.52 23.41 6.36
N GLN A 281 11.42 24.36 6.68
CA GLN A 281 12.45 24.22 7.72
C GLN A 281 11.90 23.85 9.11
N ASP A 282 10.66 24.23 9.41
CA ASP A 282 10.00 23.97 10.70
C ASP A 282 9.42 22.53 10.78
N SER A 283 9.61 21.70 9.75
CA SER A 283 9.06 20.34 9.65
C SER A 283 9.96 19.30 10.30
N LEU A 284 9.40 18.47 11.19
CA LEU A 284 10.16 17.51 11.99
C LEU A 284 9.41 16.20 12.27
N PHE A 285 10.17 15.19 12.65
CA PHE A 285 9.66 13.96 13.27
C PHE A 285 9.72 14.10 14.80
N ALA A 286 8.57 13.94 15.44
CA ALA A 286 8.38 13.95 16.89
C ALA A 286 7.96 12.55 17.37
N GLY A 287 8.64 11.51 16.91
CA GLY A 287 8.45 10.15 17.38
C GLY A 287 9.76 9.40 17.58
N ARG A 288 9.71 8.42 18.48
CA ARG A 288 10.84 7.60 18.94
C ARG A 288 10.48 6.13 18.88
N THR A 289 11.49 5.27 18.85
CA THR A 289 11.34 3.82 19.02
C THR A 289 11.70 3.43 20.46
N ASP A 290 10.85 2.64 21.09
CA ASP A 290 11.17 1.96 22.36
C ASP A 290 12.05 0.71 22.13
N ALA A 291 12.52 0.09 23.21
CA ALA A 291 13.42 -1.06 23.15
C ALA A 291 12.84 -2.30 22.44
N ASP A 292 11.52 -2.43 22.36
CA ASP A 292 10.84 -3.51 21.63
C ASP A 292 10.52 -3.12 20.17
N GLY A 293 10.99 -1.96 19.70
CA GLY A 293 10.65 -1.40 18.39
C GLY A 293 9.24 -0.80 18.31
N GLY A 294 8.54 -0.66 19.43
CA GLY A 294 7.28 0.08 19.50
C GLY A 294 7.49 1.58 19.32
N TRP A 295 6.44 2.30 18.94
CA TRP A 295 6.53 3.73 18.62
C TRP A 295 5.98 4.60 19.75
N THR A 296 6.72 5.64 20.13
CA THR A 296 6.29 6.64 21.11
C THR A 296 6.38 8.05 20.55
N VAL A 297 5.58 8.98 21.09
CA VAL A 297 5.66 10.39 20.73
C VAL A 297 6.76 11.07 21.55
N ASP A 298 7.62 11.84 20.88
CA ASP A 298 8.50 12.79 21.56
C ASP A 298 7.69 14.03 21.93
N TYR A 299 7.19 14.07 23.16
CA TYR A 299 6.36 15.17 23.64
C TYR A 299 7.09 16.51 23.65
N ALA A 300 8.41 16.54 23.87
CA ALA A 300 9.18 17.78 23.87
C ALA A 300 9.27 18.37 22.45
N ALA A 301 9.58 17.53 21.45
CA ALA A 301 9.59 17.93 20.05
C ALA A 301 8.18 18.30 19.54
N ALA A 302 7.17 17.50 19.88
CA ALA A 302 5.79 17.75 19.49
C ALA A 302 5.24 19.05 20.09
N PHE A 303 5.41 19.28 21.40
CA PHE A 303 4.94 20.51 22.06
C PHE A 303 5.73 21.73 21.58
N GLY A 304 7.03 21.60 21.30
CA GLY A 304 7.83 22.65 20.67
C GLY A 304 7.24 23.07 19.33
N ALA A 305 7.01 22.11 18.42
CA ALA A 305 6.45 22.37 17.10
C ALA A 305 5.03 22.97 17.14
N LEU A 306 4.15 22.42 17.98
CA LEU A 306 2.78 22.90 18.15
C LEU A 306 2.74 24.32 18.73
N ARG A 307 3.62 24.62 19.69
CA ARG A 307 3.78 25.97 20.25
C ARG A 307 4.26 26.95 19.19
N THR A 308 5.34 26.64 18.46
CA THR A 308 5.87 27.48 17.38
C THR A 308 4.81 27.77 16.32
N ALA A 309 4.04 26.77 15.86
CA ALA A 309 2.97 26.98 14.89
C ALA A 309 1.84 27.89 15.43
N THR A 310 1.50 27.75 16.72
CA THR A 310 0.50 28.60 17.40
C THR A 310 0.98 30.04 17.53
N GLU A 311 2.19 30.24 18.05
CA GLU A 311 2.78 31.57 18.32
C GLU A 311 3.08 32.35 17.05
N THR A 312 3.63 31.69 16.02
CA THR A 312 3.91 32.30 14.70
C THR A 312 2.67 32.45 13.83
N ARG A 313 1.52 31.90 14.26
CA ARG A 313 0.26 31.83 13.49
C ARG A 313 0.41 31.20 12.10
N ARG A 314 1.37 30.28 11.93
CA ARG A 314 1.59 29.54 10.68
C ARG A 314 0.81 28.23 10.67
N PRO A 315 -0.01 27.94 9.64
CA PRO A 315 -0.69 26.66 9.51
C PRO A 315 0.27 25.47 9.44
N ALA A 316 -0.07 24.41 10.18
CA ALA A 316 0.72 23.17 10.23
C ALA A 316 -0.12 21.97 9.80
N VAL A 317 0.55 20.94 9.28
CA VAL A 317 -0.06 19.64 8.97
C VAL A 317 0.50 18.62 9.94
N VAL A 318 -0.34 18.13 10.85
CA VAL A 318 0.03 17.10 11.83
C VAL A 318 -0.24 15.73 11.22
N LEU A 319 0.79 14.89 11.16
CA LEU A 319 0.78 13.61 10.46
C LEU A 319 1.07 12.48 11.46
N GLY A 320 0.24 11.44 11.50
CA GLY A 320 0.51 10.34 12.44
C GLY A 320 -0.48 9.18 12.39
N THR A 321 -0.13 8.12 13.11
CA THR A 321 -1.06 7.01 13.38
C THR A 321 -2.09 7.45 14.42
N ALA A 322 -3.27 6.84 14.43
CA ALA A 322 -4.26 7.02 15.50
C ALA A 322 -3.65 6.80 16.90
N PHE A 323 -2.74 5.84 17.03
CA PHE A 323 -1.99 5.56 18.26
C PHE A 323 -1.07 6.71 18.68
N SER A 324 -0.34 7.33 17.74
CA SER A 324 0.46 8.54 17.99
C SER A 324 -0.41 9.71 18.44
N PHE A 325 -1.59 9.90 17.83
CA PHE A 325 -2.53 10.94 18.26
C PHE A 325 -3.08 10.67 19.66
N VAL A 326 -3.44 9.43 20.00
CA VAL A 326 -3.89 9.07 21.36
C VAL A 326 -2.81 9.41 22.40
N GLN A 327 -1.54 9.03 22.16
CA GLN A 327 -0.43 9.39 23.04
C GLN A 327 -0.31 10.91 23.25
N LEU A 328 -0.27 11.67 22.16
CA LEU A 328 -0.19 13.14 22.21
C LEU A 328 -1.36 13.75 23.00
N LEU A 329 -2.59 13.32 22.71
CA LEU A 329 -3.81 13.89 23.29
C LEU A 329 -3.99 13.52 24.76
N ASP A 330 -3.65 12.29 25.15
CA ASP A 330 -3.68 11.86 26.55
C ASP A 330 -2.60 12.61 27.36
N CYS A 331 -1.39 12.84 26.81
CA CYS A 331 -0.35 13.66 27.44
C CYS A 331 -0.75 15.14 27.57
N LEU A 332 -1.35 15.74 26.53
CA LEU A 332 -1.92 17.09 26.59
C LEU A 332 -3.02 17.17 27.66
N ALA A 333 -3.85 16.15 27.79
CA ALA A 333 -4.90 16.11 28.80
C ALA A 333 -4.35 16.03 30.24
N GLN A 334 -3.34 15.18 30.47
CA GLN A 334 -2.68 15.03 31.78
C GLN A 334 -2.02 16.33 32.26
N ASN A 335 -1.44 17.10 31.34
CA ASN A 335 -0.79 18.39 31.65
C ASN A 335 -1.74 19.60 31.55
N ASN A 336 -3.04 19.37 31.32
CA ASN A 336 -4.05 20.40 31.04
C ASN A 336 -3.67 21.41 29.94
N LEU A 337 -2.97 20.94 28.90
CA LEU A 337 -2.53 21.74 27.76
C LEU A 337 -3.50 21.66 26.58
N ALA A 338 -3.49 22.71 25.75
CA ALA A 338 -4.11 22.75 24.43
C ALA A 338 -3.31 23.71 23.54
N PHE A 339 -3.23 23.41 22.24
CA PHE A 339 -2.55 24.23 21.24
C PHE A 339 -3.55 24.54 20.12
N HIS A 340 -4.16 25.73 20.12
CA HIS A 340 -5.11 26.10 19.08
C HIS A 340 -4.38 26.52 17.81
N LEU A 341 -4.09 25.53 16.96
CA LEU A 341 -3.41 25.76 15.69
C LEU A 341 -4.26 26.67 14.76
N PRO A 342 -3.61 27.56 13.99
CA PRO A 342 -4.30 28.57 13.19
C PRO A 342 -5.11 27.94 12.04
N ALA A 343 -6.09 28.71 11.54
CA ALA A 343 -6.97 28.29 10.44
C ALA A 343 -6.17 27.81 9.22
N GLY A 344 -6.67 26.75 8.55
CA GLY A 344 -5.97 26.06 7.48
C GLY A 344 -5.04 24.94 7.95
N SER A 345 -4.75 24.82 9.25
CA SER A 345 -4.05 23.66 9.84
C SER A 345 -4.86 22.37 9.67
N ARG A 346 -4.15 21.24 9.55
CA ARG A 346 -4.71 19.96 9.09
C ARG A 346 -4.18 18.78 9.88
N VAL A 347 -4.94 17.69 9.85
CA VAL A 347 -4.48 16.38 10.33
C VAL A 347 -4.58 15.34 9.23
N MET A 348 -3.55 14.49 9.11
CA MET A 348 -3.68 13.17 8.51
C MET A 348 -3.59 12.10 9.61
N GLU A 349 -4.67 11.36 9.81
CA GLU A 349 -4.73 10.17 10.65
C GLU A 349 -4.58 8.93 9.76
N THR A 350 -3.65 8.03 10.06
CA THR A 350 -3.64 6.67 9.49
C THR A 350 -3.94 5.61 10.56
N GLY A 351 -4.34 4.42 10.11
CA GLY A 351 -4.65 3.29 10.97
C GLY A 351 -3.51 2.92 11.92
N GLY A 352 -3.87 2.46 13.13
CA GLY A 352 -2.88 2.10 14.15
C GLY A 352 -3.45 1.55 15.46
N TYR A 353 -4.72 1.13 15.50
CA TYR A 353 -5.42 0.70 16.71
C TYR A 353 -4.98 -0.68 17.24
N LYS A 354 -3.67 -0.93 17.38
CA LYS A 354 -3.12 -2.23 17.80
C LYS A 354 -2.13 -2.11 18.96
N GLY A 355 -2.63 -2.39 20.17
CA GLY A 355 -1.89 -3.18 21.15
C GLY A 355 -1.05 -2.44 22.20
N ARG A 356 -0.91 -1.10 22.18
CA ARG A 356 -0.15 -0.36 23.22
C ARG A 356 -0.85 0.87 23.83
N SER A 357 -2.05 1.27 23.37
CA SER A 357 -2.93 2.24 24.06
C SER A 357 -4.39 1.79 24.03
N ARG A 358 -5.26 2.51 24.74
CA ARG A 358 -6.72 2.38 24.58
C ARG A 358 -7.13 2.62 23.12
N SER A 359 -8.05 1.80 22.61
CA SER A 359 -8.67 2.01 21.30
C SER A 359 -9.77 3.06 21.41
N LEU A 360 -9.82 3.99 20.46
CA LEU A 360 -10.84 5.03 20.40
C LEU A 360 -11.74 4.87 19.16
N PRO A 361 -13.05 5.10 19.27
CA PRO A 361 -13.89 5.36 18.10
C PRO A 361 -13.36 6.60 17.36
N ARG A 362 -13.28 6.54 16.03
CA ARG A 362 -12.78 7.65 15.19
C ARG A 362 -13.42 9.00 15.52
N ALA A 363 -14.74 9.02 15.78
CA ALA A 363 -15.46 10.23 16.14
C ALA A 363 -14.99 10.85 17.47
N GLU A 364 -14.62 10.04 18.46
CA GLU A 364 -14.05 10.50 19.74
C GLU A 364 -12.63 11.04 19.52
N LEU A 365 -11.80 10.33 18.76
CA LEU A 365 -10.45 10.80 18.41
C LEU A 365 -10.49 12.15 17.68
N HIS A 366 -11.37 12.30 16.70
CA HIS A 366 -11.53 13.55 15.94
C HIS A 366 -12.07 14.69 16.82
N ALA A 367 -12.95 14.40 17.78
CA ALA A 367 -13.42 15.38 18.76
C ALA A 367 -12.32 15.81 19.75
N LEU A 368 -11.44 14.88 20.16
CA LEU A 368 -10.27 15.19 20.99
C LEU A 368 -9.23 16.02 20.23
N ILE A 369 -8.95 15.68 18.97
CA ILE A 369 -8.11 16.48 18.07
C ILE A 369 -8.67 17.90 17.94
N THR A 370 -9.97 18.05 17.66
CA THR A 370 -10.62 19.37 17.56
C THR A 370 -10.49 20.16 18.86
N ARG A 371 -10.73 19.51 20.01
CA ARG A 371 -10.68 20.17 21.33
C ARG A 371 -9.28 20.61 21.73
N ARG A 372 -8.26 19.77 21.51
CA ARG A 372 -6.89 19.99 22.00
C ARG A 372 -5.97 20.68 21.00
N LEU A 373 -6.23 20.53 19.69
CA LEU A 373 -5.41 21.11 18.61
C LEU A 373 -6.12 22.26 17.85
N GLY A 374 -7.41 22.52 18.12
CA GLY A 374 -8.19 23.55 17.42
C GLY A 374 -8.61 23.21 15.98
N ILE A 375 -8.17 22.08 15.43
CA ILE A 375 -8.42 21.68 14.04
C ILE A 375 -9.82 21.07 13.89
N PRO A 376 -10.75 21.66 13.11
CA PRO A 376 -12.09 21.09 12.92
C PRO A 376 -12.04 19.73 12.22
N SER A 377 -13.00 18.85 12.52
CA SER A 377 -13.08 17.50 11.93
C SER A 377 -13.25 17.45 10.40
N SER A 378 -13.58 18.56 9.74
CA SER A 378 -13.55 18.71 8.28
C SER A 378 -12.13 18.84 7.68
N TRP A 379 -11.15 19.20 8.50
CA TRP A 379 -9.72 19.31 8.17
C TRP A 379 -8.89 18.12 8.69
N ILE A 380 -9.55 17.08 9.21
CA ILE A 380 -8.95 15.78 9.57
C ILE A 380 -9.23 14.80 8.44
N VAL A 381 -8.19 14.37 7.73
CA VAL A 381 -8.27 13.37 6.65
C VAL A 381 -7.78 12.03 7.18
N CYS A 382 -8.54 10.96 6.94
CA CYS A 382 -8.07 9.60 7.22
C CYS A 382 -7.39 9.00 5.99
N GLU A 383 -6.30 8.28 6.21
CA GLU A 383 -5.54 7.53 5.21
C GLU A 383 -5.72 6.02 5.42
N TYR A 384 -5.74 5.27 4.31
CA TYR A 384 -5.74 3.81 4.27
C TYR A 384 -4.65 3.32 3.31
N GLY A 385 -3.72 2.55 3.87
CA GLY A 385 -2.60 1.93 3.18
C GLY A 385 -2.05 0.77 3.98
N MET A 386 -1.03 0.11 3.45
CA MET A 386 -0.31 -0.99 4.10
C MET A 386 1.07 -1.19 3.49
N SER A 387 1.92 -1.98 4.14
CA SER A 387 3.27 -2.36 3.69
C SER A 387 3.32 -3.19 2.40
N GLU A 388 2.17 -3.58 1.87
CA GLU A 388 2.00 -4.36 0.65
C GLU A 388 1.50 -3.51 -0.53
N LEU A 389 1.33 -2.18 -0.35
CA LEU A 389 0.82 -1.23 -1.34
C LEU A 389 1.77 -0.03 -1.49
N SER A 390 1.91 0.46 -2.73
CA SER A 390 2.63 1.69 -3.05
C SER A 390 1.71 2.91 -3.01
N SER A 391 0.44 2.75 -3.38
CA SER A 391 -0.58 3.80 -3.40
C SER A 391 -1.45 3.81 -2.14
N GLN A 392 -1.81 5.01 -1.67
CA GLN A 392 -2.68 5.24 -0.51
C GLN A 392 -4.08 5.65 -0.93
N ALA A 393 -5.09 5.37 -0.09
CA ALA A 393 -6.43 5.92 -0.23
C ALA A 393 -6.71 6.96 0.86
N TYR A 394 -7.44 8.03 0.53
CA TYR A 394 -7.86 9.05 1.49
C TYR A 394 -9.40 9.14 1.56
N ASP A 395 -9.96 9.35 2.75
CA ASP A 395 -11.41 9.41 2.98
C ASP A 395 -12.07 10.76 2.66
N TRP A 396 -11.25 11.80 2.51
CA TRP A 396 -11.68 13.19 2.43
C TRP A 396 -10.59 14.09 1.83
N LYS A 397 -10.97 15.25 1.29
CA LYS A 397 -10.05 16.33 0.93
C LYS A 397 -10.19 17.46 1.94
N ALA A 398 -9.09 17.89 2.55
CA ALA A 398 -9.10 18.93 3.58
C ALA A 398 -9.76 20.25 3.12
N ARG A 399 -9.71 20.57 1.81
CA ARG A 399 -10.31 21.79 1.23
C ARG A 399 -11.82 21.72 1.01
N ASN A 400 -12.43 20.53 1.03
CA ASN A 400 -13.89 20.40 0.87
C ASN A 400 -14.67 20.83 2.14
N ALA A 401 -14.03 21.48 3.12
CA ALA A 401 -14.68 21.94 4.35
C ALA A 401 -15.70 23.06 4.12
N GLU A 402 -15.49 23.90 3.11
CA GLU A 402 -16.40 24.98 2.73
C GLU A 402 -17.56 24.42 1.90
N GLY A 403 -18.72 24.29 2.54
CA GLY A 403 -19.96 23.80 1.91
C GLY A 403 -20.24 22.30 2.06
N ALA A 404 -19.33 21.49 2.59
CA ALA A 404 -19.64 20.09 2.89
C ALA A 404 -20.67 19.97 4.03
N THR A 405 -21.71 19.18 3.77
CA THR A 405 -22.68 18.80 4.80
C THR A 405 -21.98 18.00 5.90
N ARG A 406 -22.23 18.36 7.17
CA ARG A 406 -21.65 17.71 8.37
C ARG A 406 -21.84 16.18 8.46
N ASN A 407 -22.73 15.61 7.63
CA ASN A 407 -23.11 14.20 7.62
C ASN A 407 -22.65 13.43 6.35
N ALA A 408 -21.77 14.00 5.51
CA ALA A 408 -21.23 13.27 4.37
C ALA A 408 -20.43 12.03 4.83
N ALA A 409 -20.80 10.84 4.33
CA ALA A 409 -20.08 9.62 4.64
C ALA A 409 -18.63 9.70 4.16
N ARG A 410 -17.70 9.36 5.06
CA ARG A 410 -16.26 9.34 4.79
C ARG A 410 -15.91 8.13 3.91
N VAL A 411 -15.59 8.38 2.65
CA VAL A 411 -15.39 7.35 1.62
C VAL A 411 -13.98 7.38 1.06
N PHE A 412 -13.25 6.30 1.28
CA PHE A 412 -11.86 6.15 0.85
C PHE A 412 -11.76 6.03 -0.68
N ARG A 413 -10.84 6.81 -1.25
CA ARG A 413 -10.56 6.87 -2.69
C ARG A 413 -9.08 6.70 -2.95
N PHE A 414 -8.76 5.70 -3.76
CA PHE A 414 -7.44 5.52 -4.37
C PHE A 414 -7.22 6.52 -5.53
N PRO A 415 -5.96 6.80 -5.89
CA PRO A 415 -5.61 7.64 -7.04
C PRO A 415 -5.98 7.01 -8.39
N PRO A 416 -5.89 7.74 -9.52
CA PRO A 416 -6.16 7.21 -10.86
C PRO A 416 -5.38 5.95 -11.26
N TRP A 417 -4.22 5.66 -10.64
CA TRP A 417 -3.39 4.47 -10.86
C TRP A 417 -3.60 3.33 -9.84
N ALA A 418 -4.61 3.44 -8.97
CA ALA A 418 -5.05 2.32 -8.14
C ALA A 418 -6.59 2.18 -8.13
N ARG A 419 -7.09 0.97 -7.86
CA ARG A 419 -8.52 0.64 -7.78
C ARG A 419 -8.80 -0.24 -6.57
N ALA A 420 -9.96 -0.03 -5.96
CA ALA A 420 -10.53 -0.96 -4.99
C ALA A 420 -11.74 -1.68 -5.60
N ARG A 421 -11.92 -2.96 -5.26
CA ARG A 421 -13.17 -3.70 -5.41
C ARG A 421 -13.56 -4.27 -4.06
N ILE A 422 -14.85 -4.23 -3.74
CA ILE A 422 -15.40 -4.87 -2.54
C ILE A 422 -15.97 -6.21 -2.94
N VAL A 423 -15.41 -7.30 -2.42
CA VAL A 423 -15.71 -8.67 -2.90
C VAL A 423 -16.30 -9.55 -1.81
N SER A 424 -17.29 -10.37 -2.19
CA SER A 424 -17.90 -11.34 -1.30
C SER A 424 -16.87 -12.40 -0.90
N THR A 425 -16.83 -12.75 0.39
CA THR A 425 -16.05 -13.90 0.88
C THR A 425 -16.58 -15.23 0.36
N GLU A 426 -17.87 -15.29 0.00
CA GLU A 426 -18.56 -16.52 -0.42
C GLU A 426 -18.37 -16.82 -1.90
N THR A 427 -18.40 -15.80 -2.77
CA THR A 427 -18.32 -15.96 -4.23
C THR A 427 -17.01 -15.46 -4.86
N GLY A 428 -16.24 -14.63 -4.15
CA GLY A 428 -15.05 -13.95 -4.70
C GLY A 428 -15.35 -12.87 -5.75
N LEU A 429 -16.63 -12.68 -6.11
CA LEU A 429 -17.16 -11.66 -7.01
C LEU A 429 -17.38 -10.34 -6.25
N GLU A 430 -17.48 -9.24 -6.99
CA GLU A 430 -17.78 -7.92 -6.45
C GLU A 430 -19.24 -7.82 -5.97
N VAL A 431 -19.44 -7.24 -4.80
CA VAL A 431 -20.75 -7.10 -4.15
C VAL A 431 -21.58 -5.96 -4.77
N ALA A 432 -22.89 -5.91 -4.51
CA ALA A 432 -23.73 -4.82 -4.98
C ALA A 432 -23.38 -3.47 -4.30
N GLU A 433 -23.89 -2.37 -4.85
CA GLU A 433 -23.70 -1.05 -4.25
C GLU A 433 -24.29 -1.01 -2.83
N GLY A 434 -23.48 -0.59 -1.85
CA GLY A 434 -23.86 -0.59 -0.44
C GLY A 434 -23.79 -1.93 0.29
N GLU A 435 -23.34 -3.01 -0.35
CA GLU A 435 -23.05 -4.27 0.34
C GLU A 435 -21.63 -4.30 0.93
N THR A 436 -21.44 -5.16 1.93
CA THR A 436 -20.17 -5.38 2.62
C THR A 436 -19.40 -6.55 2.02
N GLY A 437 -18.08 -6.40 1.87
CA GLY A 437 -17.17 -7.45 1.45
C GLY A 437 -15.73 -7.17 1.87
N LEU A 438 -14.80 -8.05 1.49
CA LEU A 438 -13.37 -7.78 1.65
C LEU A 438 -12.89 -6.75 0.63
N ILE A 439 -11.95 -5.91 1.03
CA ILE A 439 -11.28 -4.96 0.16
C ILE A 439 -10.23 -5.73 -0.68
N ARG A 440 -10.31 -5.57 -2.00
CA ARG A 440 -9.30 -6.03 -2.95
C ARG A 440 -8.75 -4.82 -3.68
N VAL A 441 -7.43 -4.64 -3.67
CA VAL A 441 -6.75 -3.50 -4.27
C VAL A 441 -5.98 -3.95 -5.52
N TYR A 442 -6.02 -3.12 -6.56
CA TYR A 442 -5.23 -3.25 -7.76
C TYR A 442 -4.39 -1.97 -7.90
N ASP A 443 -3.09 -2.06 -7.60
CA ASP A 443 -2.17 -0.92 -7.51
C ASP A 443 -1.09 -1.00 -8.58
N LEU A 444 -1.17 -0.14 -9.60
CA LEU A 444 -0.23 -0.12 -10.71
C LEU A 444 1.19 0.29 -10.29
N ALA A 445 1.35 0.93 -9.12
CA ALA A 445 2.65 1.33 -8.57
C ALA A 445 3.38 0.21 -7.82
N ASN A 446 2.75 -0.95 -7.60
CA ASN A 446 3.39 -2.15 -7.05
C ASN A 446 4.25 -2.90 -8.09
N VAL A 447 5.03 -2.18 -8.90
CA VAL A 447 5.66 -2.67 -10.14
C VAL A 447 6.45 -3.96 -9.94
N ARG A 448 7.44 -3.92 -9.05
CA ARG A 448 8.37 -5.04 -8.79
C ARG A 448 7.85 -6.03 -7.74
N SER A 449 6.58 -5.92 -7.34
CA SER A 449 5.89 -6.84 -6.43
C SER A 449 4.61 -7.35 -7.11
N LEU A 450 3.43 -7.21 -6.48
CA LEU A 450 2.13 -7.61 -7.06
C LEU A 450 1.12 -6.48 -7.04
N MET A 451 0.49 -6.20 -8.19
CA MET A 451 -0.56 -5.18 -8.24
C MET A 451 -1.83 -5.62 -7.51
N ALA A 452 -2.20 -6.90 -7.64
CA ALA A 452 -3.50 -7.42 -7.25
C ALA A 452 -3.44 -8.05 -5.84
N VAL A 453 -3.87 -7.30 -4.84
CA VAL A 453 -3.78 -7.65 -3.42
C VAL A 453 -5.17 -7.87 -2.84
N GLN A 454 -5.43 -9.05 -2.30
CA GLN A 454 -6.62 -9.35 -1.50
C GLN A 454 -6.30 -9.05 -0.02
N THR A 455 -6.93 -8.05 0.57
CA THR A 455 -6.70 -7.69 1.97
C THR A 455 -7.62 -8.48 2.89
N GLU A 456 -7.34 -8.38 4.20
CA GLU A 456 -8.17 -8.90 5.30
C GLU A 456 -9.14 -7.82 5.83
N ASP A 457 -9.17 -6.63 5.21
CA ASP A 457 -10.00 -5.51 5.64
C ASP A 457 -11.39 -5.57 4.98
N LEU A 458 -12.43 -5.25 5.75
CA LEU A 458 -13.82 -5.19 5.30
C LEU A 458 -14.19 -3.75 4.92
N GLY A 459 -14.94 -3.61 3.84
CA GLY A 459 -15.50 -2.33 3.43
C GLY A 459 -16.91 -2.46 2.83
N VAL A 460 -17.61 -1.34 2.76
CA VAL A 460 -18.89 -1.20 2.05
C VAL A 460 -18.61 -0.59 0.67
N ARG A 461 -19.20 -1.15 -0.39
CA ARG A 461 -19.06 -0.62 -1.75
C ARG A 461 -19.73 0.75 -1.89
N ARG A 462 -18.99 1.73 -2.44
CA ARG A 462 -19.44 3.09 -2.77
C ARG A 462 -18.99 3.49 -4.18
N GLY A 463 -19.50 2.80 -5.19
CA GLY A 463 -19.03 2.88 -6.57
C GLY A 463 -17.56 2.47 -6.69
N ALA A 464 -16.70 3.38 -7.15
CA ALA A 464 -15.24 3.21 -7.19
C ALA A 464 -14.52 3.62 -5.87
N ALA A 465 -15.28 3.94 -4.82
CA ALA A 465 -14.81 4.24 -3.47
C ALA A 465 -15.33 3.18 -2.48
N PHE A 466 -14.91 3.28 -1.22
CA PHE A 466 -15.40 2.37 -0.16
C PHE A 466 -15.48 3.06 1.21
N GLU A 467 -16.39 2.59 2.06
CA GLU A 467 -16.34 2.88 3.50
C GLU A 467 -15.54 1.78 4.18
N LEU A 468 -14.52 2.13 4.96
CA LEU A 468 -13.74 1.15 5.73
C LEU A 468 -14.49 0.78 7.02
N ILE A 469 -14.76 -0.51 7.22
CA ILE A 469 -15.40 -1.03 8.44
C ILE A 469 -14.35 -1.40 9.49
N GLY A 470 -13.23 -1.99 9.06
CA GLY A 470 -12.18 -2.54 9.93
C GLY A 470 -11.69 -3.88 9.40
N ARG A 471 -10.98 -4.66 10.22
CA ARG A 471 -10.50 -6.00 9.81
C ARG A 471 -11.58 -7.06 9.98
N ALA A 472 -11.62 -8.00 9.03
CA ALA A 472 -12.28 -9.29 9.25
C ALA A 472 -11.63 -9.96 10.47
N ALA A 473 -12.47 -10.42 11.41
CA ALA A 473 -11.98 -11.13 12.57
C ALA A 473 -11.42 -12.50 12.14
N LEU A 474 -10.10 -12.67 12.24
CA LEU A 474 -9.50 -14.00 12.30
C LEU A 474 -9.96 -14.64 13.61
N ALA A 475 -10.87 -15.61 13.53
CA ALA A 475 -11.11 -16.46 14.67
C ALA A 475 -9.90 -17.38 14.83
N GLU A 476 -9.16 -17.23 15.93
CA GLU A 476 -8.23 -18.28 16.33
C GLU A 476 -9.01 -19.59 16.46
N PRO A 477 -8.50 -20.72 15.94
CA PRO A 477 -9.11 -22.02 16.16
C PRO A 477 -8.99 -22.34 17.65
N ARG A 478 -10.07 -22.06 18.40
CA ARG A 478 -10.21 -22.52 19.79
C ARG A 478 -10.11 -24.04 19.77
N GLY A 479 -9.00 -24.55 20.30
CA GLY A 479 -8.78 -25.98 20.45
C GLY A 479 -9.84 -26.60 21.36
N CYS A 480 -10.08 -27.90 21.15
CA CYS A 480 -10.85 -28.78 22.01
C CYS A 480 -12.34 -28.45 22.20
N SER A 481 -13.17 -29.01 21.30
CA SER A 481 -14.34 -29.83 21.68
C SER A 481 -14.84 -30.60 20.45
N LEU A 482 -15.53 -31.73 20.68
CA LEU A 482 -16.14 -32.62 19.67
C LEU A 482 -15.18 -33.60 18.94
N MET A 483 -14.46 -34.42 19.71
CA MET A 483 -14.48 -35.87 19.48
C MET A 483 -15.04 -36.56 20.72
N ALA A 484 -16.36 -36.69 20.75
CA ALA A 484 -17.16 -37.52 21.65
C ALA A 484 -18.50 -37.74 20.94
N GLY A 485 -18.74 -38.96 20.47
CA GLY A 485 -19.76 -39.29 19.46
C GLY A 485 -19.13 -40.12 18.35
#